data_AF-A0A7C7FXG5-F1
#
_entry.id   AF-A0A7C7FXG5-F1
#
_cell.length_a   1.000
_cell.length_b   1.000
_cell.length_c   1.000
_cell.angle_alpha   90.00
_cell.angle_beta   90.00
_cell.angle_gamma   90.00
#
_symmetry.space_group_name_H-M   'P 1'
#
loop_
_entity.id
_entity.type
_entity.pdbx_description
1 polymer ?
#
loop_
_entity_poly.entity_id
_entity_poly.type
_entity_poly.pdbx_seq_one_letter_code
_entity_poly.pdbx_strand_id
1 'polypeptide(L)' 'MTKKLLLILVTGLALLSSSAYASSFCDGFKRGYIVGYKQANNTTFDPHTPYCPYMPIRSYSDPKSDYEFGYLIGLRNGMF' A
#
# COMPACT_ATOMS: atom_id res chain seq x y z
N MET A 1 23.21 -33.80 -20.79
CA MET A 1 22.37 -32.60 -20.55
C MET A 1 22.74 -31.55 -21.60
N THR A 2 21.87 -31.32 -22.59
CA THR A 2 22.18 -30.49 -23.76
C THR A 2 22.17 -29.01 -23.40
N LYS A 3 23.16 -28.23 -23.89
CA LYS A 3 23.27 -26.77 -23.62
C LYS A 3 21.97 -26.00 -23.93
N LYS A 4 21.16 -26.49 -24.87
CA LYS A 4 19.83 -25.96 -25.21
C LYS A 4 18.82 -26.08 -24.07
N LEU A 5 18.85 -27.20 -23.33
CA LEU A 5 17.96 -27.43 -22.18
C LEU A 5 18.29 -26.49 -21.01
N LEU A 6 19.59 -26.24 -20.79
CA LEU A 6 20.06 -25.30 -19.78
C LEU A 6 19.62 -23.87 -20.11
N LEU A 7 19.68 -23.50 -21.39
CA LEU A 7 19.31 -22.16 -21.85
C LEU A 7 17.80 -21.90 -21.66
N ILE A 8 16.96 -22.89 -21.97
CA ILE A 8 15.51 -22.83 -21.77
C ILE A 8 15.17 -22.69 -20.28
N LEU A 9 15.85 -23.44 -19.42
CA LEU A 9 15.68 -23.38 -17.97
C LEU A 9 16.04 -22.01 -17.39
N VAL A 10 17.16 -21.42 -17.85
CA VAL A 10 17.60 -20.09 -17.41
C VAL A 10 16.66 -18.99 -17.90
N THR A 11 16.19 -19.06 -19.16
CA THR A 11 15.24 -18.06 -19.68
C THR A 11 13.84 -18.18 -19.06
N GLY A 12 13.39 -19.39 -18.73
CA GLY A 12 12.08 -19.61 -18.09
C GLY A 12 12.03 -19.08 -16.65
N LEU A 13 13.12 -19.18 -15.90
CA LEU A 13 13.19 -18.70 -14.52
C LEU A 13 13.19 -17.17 -14.42
N ALA A 14 13.70 -16.47 -15.44
CA ALA A 14 13.78 -15.00 -15.48
C ALA A 14 12.43 -14.31 -15.74
N LEU A 15 11.41 -15.04 -16.22
CA LEU A 15 10.10 -14.48 -16.57
C LEU A 15 9.09 -14.50 -15.40
N LEU A 16 9.44 -15.08 -14.26
CA LEU A 16 8.55 -15.24 -13.09
C LEU A 16 8.68 -14.11 -12.05
N SER A 17 9.54 -13.12 -12.30
CA SER A 17 9.84 -12.02 -11.37
C SER A 17 8.94 -10.78 -11.53
N SER A 18 7.71 -10.96 -12.02
CA SER A 18 6.71 -9.88 -12.00
C SER A 18 6.20 -9.68 -10.56
N SER A 19 6.83 -8.79 -9.80
CA SER A 19 6.26 -8.29 -8.55
C SER A 19 5.05 -7.41 -8.86
N ALA A 20 3.88 -7.81 -8.35
CA ALA A 20 2.72 -6.94 -8.30
C ALA A 20 3.03 -5.78 -7.33
N TYR A 21 3.50 -4.66 -7.85
CA TYR A 21 3.76 -3.45 -7.06
C TYR A 21 2.43 -2.81 -6.67
N ALA A 22 1.80 -3.28 -5.58
CA ALA A 22 1.17 -2.32 -4.69
C ALA A 22 2.29 -1.36 -4.28
N SER A 23 2.18 -0.07 -4.61
CA SER A 23 3.23 0.88 -4.24
C SER A 23 3.36 0.86 -2.72
N SER A 24 4.60 0.96 -2.20
CA SER A 24 4.83 1.02 -0.74
C SER A 24 3.95 2.06 -0.05
N PHE A 25 3.60 3.12 -0.79
CA PHE A 25 2.62 4.12 -0.42
C PHE A 25 1.23 3.55 -0.14
N CYS A 26 0.65 2.76 -1.05
CA CYS A 26 -0.69 2.19 -0.87
C CYS A 26 -0.81 1.39 0.42
N ASP A 27 0.18 0.53 0.69
CA ASP A 27 0.16 -0.35 1.86
C ASP A 27 0.40 0.41 3.16
N GLY A 28 1.27 1.42 3.13
CA GLY A 28 1.45 2.33 4.26
C GLY A 28 0.18 3.12 4.55
N PHE A 29 -0.34 3.81 3.54
CA PHE A 29 -1.55 4.62 3.60
C PHE A 29 -2.76 3.82 4.10
N LYS A 30 -3.02 2.65 3.49
CA LYS A 30 -4.17 1.81 3.84
C LYS A 30 -4.15 1.39 5.31
N ARG A 31 -3.00 0.95 5.81
CA ARG A 31 -2.84 0.55 7.21
C ARG A 31 -3.09 1.72 8.15
N GLY A 32 -2.52 2.89 7.85
CA GLY A 32 -2.75 4.11 8.62
C GLY A 32 -4.23 4.49 8.65
N TYR A 33 -4.85 4.54 7.48
CA TYR A 33 -6.26 4.93 7.31
C TYR A 33 -7.20 4.07 8.16
N ILE A 34 -7.04 2.74 8.10
CA ILE A 34 -7.86 1.80 8.90
C ILE A 34 -7.75 2.15 10.39
N VAL A 35 -6.52 2.31 10.90
CA VAL A 35 -6.29 2.58 12.33
C VAL A 35 -6.91 3.92 12.74
N GLY A 36 -6.70 4.98 11.97
CA GLY A 36 -7.24 6.29 12.27
C GLY A 36 -8.77 6.31 12.27
N TYR A 37 -9.39 5.69 11.26
CA TYR A 37 -10.84 5.64 11.14
C TYR A 37 -11.50 4.87 12.29
N LYS A 38 -10.91 3.72 12.67
CA LYS A 38 -11.35 2.93 13.83
C LYS A 38 -11.32 3.73 15.11
N GLN A 39 -10.22 4.45 15.33
CA GLN A 39 -10.05 5.29 16.51
C GLN A 39 -11.11 6.39 16.56
N ALA A 40 -11.38 7.07 15.44
CA ALA A 40 -12.40 8.12 15.38
C ALA A 40 -13.82 7.61 15.65
N ASN A 41 -14.14 6.39 15.19
CA ASN A 41 -15.46 5.77 15.39
C ASN A 41 -15.59 4.91 16.64
N ASN A 42 -14.53 4.82 17.47
CA ASN A 42 -14.44 3.92 18.62
C ASN A 42 -14.90 2.48 18.28
N THR A 43 -14.40 1.94 17.17
CA THR A 43 -14.82 0.64 16.63
C THR A 43 -13.64 -0.29 16.39
N THR A 44 -13.87 -1.58 16.50
CA THR A 44 -12.91 -2.64 16.15
C THR A 44 -13.09 -3.13 14.71
N PHE A 45 -14.20 -2.78 14.05
CA PHE A 45 -14.51 -3.20 12.68
C PHE A 45 -13.64 -2.45 11.66
N ASP A 46 -13.06 -3.18 10.71
CA ASP A 46 -12.33 -2.57 9.60
C ASP A 46 -13.30 -1.76 8.72
N PRO A 47 -13.00 -0.48 8.43
CA PRO A 47 -13.80 0.29 7.50
C PRO A 47 -13.61 -0.23 6.07
N HIS A 48 -14.57 0.09 5.20
CA HIS A 48 -14.35 -0.06 3.78
C HIS A 48 -13.23 0.91 3.34
N THR A 49 -12.05 0.37 3.06
CA THR A 49 -10.91 1.21 2.66
C THR A 49 -11.10 1.72 1.24
N PRO A 50 -10.86 3.02 0.98
CA PRO A 50 -10.92 3.55 -0.38
C PRO A 50 -9.88 2.87 -1.27
N TYR A 51 -10.12 2.92 -2.59
CA TYR A 51 -9.11 2.56 -3.59
C TYR A 51 -7.80 3.31 -3.30
N CYS A 52 -6.66 2.67 -3.55
CA CYS A 52 -5.36 3.31 -3.28
C CYS A 52 -5.31 4.67 -3.98
N PRO A 53 -5.18 5.77 -3.22
CA PRO A 53 -5.17 7.08 -3.83
C PRO A 53 -3.90 7.24 -4.66
N TYR A 54 -3.98 8.07 -5.70
CA TYR A 54 -2.77 8.58 -6.32
C TYR A 54 -1.99 9.37 -5.27
N MET A 55 -0.68 9.14 -5.15
CA MET A 55 0.13 9.81 -4.13
C MET A 55 -0.01 11.33 -4.29
N PRO A 56 -0.58 12.04 -3.32
CA PRO A 56 -0.78 13.48 -3.45
C PRO A 56 0.57 14.20 -3.33
N ILE A 57 0.66 15.37 -3.96
CA ILE A 57 1.78 16.29 -3.72
C ILE A 57 1.71 16.70 -2.25
N ARG A 58 2.74 16.34 -1.48
CA ARG A 58 2.79 16.64 -0.05
C ARG A 58 3.17 18.08 0.20
N SER A 59 2.42 18.74 1.07
CA SER A 59 2.82 20.01 1.67
C SER A 59 4.03 19.79 2.58
N TYR A 60 4.77 20.87 2.87
CA TYR A 60 5.87 20.86 3.83
C TYR A 60 5.42 20.38 5.23
N SER A 61 4.16 20.65 5.58
CA SER A 61 3.56 20.26 6.86
C SER A 61 3.03 18.82 6.90
N ASP A 62 2.97 18.13 5.76
CA ASP A 62 2.42 16.78 5.73
C ASP A 62 3.41 15.77 6.33
N PRO A 63 2.91 14.71 6.99
CA PRO A 63 3.75 13.62 7.45
C PRO A 63 4.59 13.05 6.32
N LYS A 64 5.86 12.74 6.60
CA LYS A 64 6.72 12.02 5.64
C LYS A 64 6.35 10.54 5.53
N SER A 65 5.78 9.97 6.59
CA SER A 65 5.35 8.58 6.63
C SER A 65 4.02 8.39 5.90
N ASP A 66 3.94 7.40 5.01
CA ASP A 66 2.70 7.02 4.32
C ASP A 66 1.63 6.54 5.30
N TYR A 67 2.06 5.83 6.35
CA TYR A 67 1.18 5.37 7.42
C TYR A 67 0.59 6.53 8.20
N GLU A 68 1.43 7.49 8.60
CA GLU A 68 0.96 8.63 9.38
C GLU A 68 0.05 9.54 8.54
N PHE A 69 0.38 9.73 7.27
CA PHE A 69 -0.49 10.43 6.33
C PHE A 69 -1.86 9.72 6.22
N GLY A 70 -1.88 8.40 6.01
CA GLY A 70 -3.11 7.61 6.00
C GLY A 70 -3.90 7.72 7.30
N TYR A 71 -3.23 7.66 8.45
CA TYR A 71 -3.84 7.75 9.78
C TYR A 71 -4.59 9.06 10.00
N LEU A 72 -4.01 10.20 9.63
CA LEU A 72 -4.67 11.50 9.76
C LEU A 72 -5.90 11.61 8.86
N ILE A 73 -5.84 11.09 7.62
CA ILE A 73 -7.00 11.05 6.73
C ILE A 73 -8.09 10.13 7.30
N GLY A 74 -7.71 8.96 7.81
CA GLY A 74 -8.62 8.00 8.44
C GLY A 74 -9.34 8.61 9.64
N LEU A 75 -8.59 9.24 10.55
CA LEU A 75 -9.16 9.97 11.70
C LEU A 75 -10.17 11.02 11.24
N ARG A 76 -9.77 11.89 10.30
CA ARG A 76 -10.64 12.96 9.79
C ARG A 76 -11.94 12.39 9.21
N ASN A 77 -11.85 11.37 8.35
CA ASN A 77 -13.02 10.78 7.71
C ASN A 77 -13.89 9.98 8.67
N GLY A 78 -13.37 9.55 9.82
CA GLY A 78 -14.17 8.89 10.84
C GLY A 78 -14.88 9.85 11.80
N MET A 79 -14.56 11.15 11.75
CA MET A 79 -15.17 12.18 12.59
C MET A 79 -16.38 12.87 11.94
N PHE A 80 -16.60 12.66 10.63
CA PHE A 80 -17.68 13.23 9.83
C PHE A 80 -18.49 12.12 9.18
#